data_AF-F4X9Z3-F1
#
_entry.id   AF-F4X9Z3-F1
#
_cell.length_a   1.000
_cell.length_b   1.000
_cell.length_c   1.000
_cell.angle_alpha   90.00
_cell.angle_beta   90.00
_cell.angle_gamma   90.00
#
_symmetry.space_group_name_H-M   'P 1'
#
loop_
_entity.id
_entity.type
_entity.pdbx_description
1 polymer ?
#
loop_
_entity_poly.entity_id
_entity_poly.type
_entity_poly.pdbx_seq_one_letter_code
_entity_poly.pdbx_strand_id
1 'polypeptide(L)'
;MTITDIARMMMTSDQYQSKVTQPKYPNGAAVSDPNAPDDGLDITGMTAADFHIIPVSKEAEQAVRDIALEHMKKYYGMSGPDGNDLGNFIKSYYKQVPVSDRANAGWTLNQMHRDEAYRLYDFVRSRVPGWEIGQKFDTSILDEYQRGVDVTA
;
A
#
# COMPACT_ATOMS: atom_id res chain seq x y z
N MET A 1 -43.74 -26.70 -6.04
CA MET A 1 -42.28 -26.81 -6.28
C MET A 1 -41.98 -28.29 -6.44
N THR A 2 -41.41 -28.72 -7.57
CA THR A 2 -41.22 -30.16 -7.84
C THR A 2 -39.84 -30.62 -7.39
N ILE A 3 -39.66 -31.93 -7.16
CA ILE A 3 -38.36 -32.53 -6.78
C ILE A 3 -37.27 -32.17 -7.83
N THR A 4 -37.66 -32.07 -9.10
CA THR A 4 -36.80 -31.65 -10.21
C THR A 4 -36.31 -30.21 -10.07
N ASP A 5 -37.12 -29.31 -9.51
CA ASP A 5 -36.73 -27.90 -9.31
C ASP A 5 -35.74 -27.75 -8.16
N ILE A 6 -35.91 -28.55 -7.09
CA ILE A 6 -34.98 -28.61 -5.95
C ILE A 6 -33.63 -29.17 -6.40
N ALA A 7 -33.62 -30.25 -7.19
CA ALA A 7 -32.39 -30.82 -7.72
C ALA A 7 -31.63 -29.82 -8.62
N ARG A 8 -32.35 -29.05 -9.44
CA ARG A 8 -31.75 -28.03 -10.30
C ARG A 8 -31.19 -26.84 -9.50
N MET A 9 -31.88 -26.44 -8.42
CA MET A 9 -31.38 -25.43 -7.48
C MET A 9 -30.16 -25.91 -6.69
N MET A 10 -30.10 -27.19 -6.30
CA MET A 10 -28.96 -27.78 -5.60
C MET A 10 -27.74 -27.90 -6.50
N MET A 11 -27.92 -28.28 -7.77
CA MET A 11 -26.83 -28.32 -8.74
C MET A 11 -26.29 -26.93 -9.08
N THR A 12 -27.16 -25.92 -9.19
CA THR A 12 -26.68 -24.54 -9.36
C THR A 12 -26.00 -24.07 -8.09
N SER A 13 -26.54 -24.30 -6.89
CA SER A 13 -25.85 -23.91 -5.66
C SER A 13 -24.49 -24.60 -5.50
N ASP A 14 -24.34 -25.87 -5.85
CA ASP A 14 -23.06 -26.58 -5.82
C ASP A 14 -22.09 -26.06 -6.90
N GLN A 15 -22.58 -25.71 -8.09
CA GLN A 15 -21.76 -25.05 -9.12
C GLN A 15 -21.34 -23.63 -8.73
N TYR A 16 -22.18 -22.89 -8.00
CA TYR A 16 -21.83 -21.59 -7.45
C TYR A 16 -20.83 -21.73 -6.29
N GLN A 17 -21.00 -22.69 -5.38
CA GLN A 17 -20.08 -22.93 -4.27
C GLN A 17 -18.70 -23.45 -4.75
N SER A 18 -18.68 -24.32 -5.77
CA SER A 18 -17.44 -24.83 -6.38
C SER A 18 -16.71 -23.78 -7.22
N LYS A 19 -17.40 -22.77 -7.78
CA LYS A 19 -16.76 -21.61 -8.40
C LYS A 19 -16.27 -20.55 -7.40
N VAL A 20 -16.79 -20.55 -6.17
CA VAL A 20 -16.48 -19.54 -5.13
C VAL A 20 -15.44 -20.02 -4.12
N THR A 21 -15.04 -21.29 -4.16
CA THR A 21 -13.89 -21.78 -3.39
C THR A 21 -12.59 -21.50 -4.12
N GLN A 22 -12.23 -20.22 -4.17
CA GLN A 22 -10.85 -19.82 -4.46
C GLN A 22 -9.91 -20.55 -3.49
N PRO A 23 -8.90 -21.30 -3.96
CA PRO A 23 -7.93 -21.93 -3.08
C PRO A 23 -7.36 -20.86 -2.14
N LYS A 24 -7.42 -21.10 -0.82
CA LYS A 24 -6.80 -20.20 0.14
C LYS A 24 -5.33 -20.59 0.27
N TYR A 25 -4.44 -19.62 0.21
CA TYR A 25 -3.04 -19.87 0.53
C TYR A 25 -2.90 -20.36 1.98
N PRO A 26 -1.82 -21.08 2.34
CA PRO A 26 -1.62 -21.59 3.70
C PRO A 26 -1.64 -20.51 4.79
N ASN A 27 -1.35 -19.25 4.42
CA ASN A 27 -1.40 -18.09 5.30
C ASN A 27 -2.81 -17.44 5.39
N GLY A 28 -3.82 -18.03 4.77
CA GLY A 28 -5.21 -17.54 4.77
C GLY A 28 -5.49 -16.43 3.75
N ALA A 29 -4.51 -15.99 2.97
CA ALA A 29 -4.72 -15.03 1.89
C ALA A 29 -5.58 -15.65 0.77
N ALA A 30 -6.44 -14.83 0.16
CA ALA A 30 -7.16 -15.21 -1.05
C ALA A 30 -6.15 -15.38 -2.20
N VAL A 31 -6.36 -16.39 -3.06
CA VAL A 31 -5.64 -16.43 -4.34
C VAL A 31 -6.03 -15.24 -5.20
N SER A 32 -5.06 -14.74 -5.95
CA SER A 32 -5.28 -13.74 -6.99
C SER A 32 -6.40 -14.19 -7.93
N ASP A 33 -7.24 -13.25 -8.38
CA ASP A 33 -8.23 -13.52 -9.43
C ASP A 33 -7.51 -14.12 -10.64
N PRO A 34 -8.00 -15.21 -11.26
CA PRO A 34 -7.38 -15.81 -12.44
C PRO A 34 -7.19 -14.84 -13.62
N ASN A 35 -7.93 -13.72 -13.64
CA ASN A 35 -7.84 -12.65 -14.63
C ASN A 35 -7.07 -11.42 -14.12
N ALA A 36 -6.52 -11.46 -12.91
CA ALA A 36 -5.64 -10.41 -12.43
C ALA A 36 -4.41 -10.35 -13.35
N PRO A 37 -4.07 -9.18 -13.92
CA PRO A 37 -2.87 -9.06 -14.73
C PRO A 37 -1.65 -9.43 -13.88
N ASP A 38 -0.81 -10.31 -14.40
CA ASP A 38 0.47 -10.68 -13.78
C ASP A 38 1.36 -9.42 -13.69
N ASP A 39 1.41 -8.84 -12.50
CA ASP A 39 2.26 -7.71 -12.17
C ASP A 39 3.69 -8.14 -11.83
N GLY A 40 3.98 -9.45 -11.89
CA GLY A 40 5.26 -10.04 -11.53
C GLY A 40 5.54 -9.95 -10.02
N LEU A 41 4.51 -9.85 -9.19
CA LEU A 41 4.60 -9.80 -7.73
C LEU A 41 4.13 -11.12 -7.12
N ASP A 42 4.81 -12.23 -7.44
CA ASP A 42 4.53 -13.47 -6.72
C ASP A 42 5.10 -13.38 -5.29
N ILE A 43 4.27 -12.87 -4.39
CA ILE A 43 4.54 -12.80 -2.96
C ILE A 43 3.92 -13.97 -2.20
N THR A 44 3.49 -15.01 -2.91
CA THR A 44 2.82 -16.17 -2.32
C THR A 44 3.70 -16.83 -1.27
N GLY A 45 3.19 -16.93 -0.05
CA GLY A 45 3.91 -17.57 1.06
C GLY A 45 5.04 -16.72 1.66
N MET A 46 5.29 -15.51 1.14
CA MET A 46 6.21 -14.56 1.76
C MET A 46 5.62 -13.96 3.05
N THR A 47 6.53 -13.57 3.93
CA THR A 47 6.30 -12.89 5.20
C THR A 47 7.07 -11.56 5.21
N ALA A 48 6.84 -10.72 6.21
CA ALA A 48 7.60 -9.47 6.37
C ALA A 48 9.13 -9.70 6.46
N ALA A 49 9.57 -10.87 6.91
CA ALA A 49 11.00 -11.20 7.05
C ALA A 49 11.67 -11.51 5.70
N ASP A 50 10.90 -11.81 4.65
CA ASP A 50 11.44 -12.13 3.33
C ASP A 50 11.76 -10.86 2.51
N PHE A 51 11.23 -9.71 2.92
CA PHE A 51 11.51 -8.43 2.29
C PHE A 51 12.78 -7.80 2.85
N HIS A 52 13.55 -7.17 1.98
CA HIS A 52 14.71 -6.39 2.35
C HIS A 52 14.76 -5.08 1.57
N ILE A 53 15.45 -4.08 2.12
CA ILE A 53 15.64 -2.78 1.48
C ILE A 53 16.61 -2.93 0.32
N ILE A 54 16.21 -2.47 -0.87
CA ILE A 54 17.06 -2.41 -2.05
C ILE A 54 17.23 -0.96 -2.53
N PRO A 55 18.30 -0.63 -3.25
CA PRO A 55 18.41 0.67 -3.89
C PRO A 55 17.25 0.90 -4.86
N VAL A 56 16.66 2.09 -4.82
CA VAL A 56 15.67 2.57 -5.78
C VAL A 56 16.16 3.88 -6.39
N SER A 57 15.52 4.35 -7.46
CA SER A 57 15.93 5.61 -8.09
C SER A 57 15.63 6.80 -7.18
N LYS A 58 16.47 7.85 -7.24
CA LYS A 58 16.30 9.05 -6.40
C LYS A 58 14.98 9.76 -6.67
N GLU A 59 14.51 9.71 -7.90
CA GLU A 59 13.21 10.23 -8.31
C GLU A 59 12.07 9.47 -7.61
N ALA A 60 12.20 8.15 -7.44
CA ALA A 60 11.19 7.35 -6.76
C ALA A 60 11.22 7.56 -5.25
N GLU A 61 12.40 7.68 -4.64
CA GLU A 61 12.54 8.08 -3.24
C GLU A 61 11.85 9.44 -2.99
N GLN A 62 12.09 10.41 -3.88
CA GLN A 62 11.54 11.75 -3.75
C GLN A 62 10.01 11.75 -3.92
N ALA A 63 9.50 11.01 -4.89
CA ALA A 63 8.07 10.92 -5.16
C ALA A 63 7.27 10.38 -3.96
N VAL A 64 7.76 9.33 -3.28
CA VAL A 64 7.03 8.78 -2.13
C VAL A 64 7.06 9.71 -0.91
N ARG A 65 8.15 10.49 -0.74
CA ARG A 65 8.22 11.54 0.29
C ARG A 65 7.29 12.70 -0.04
N ASP A 66 7.18 13.08 -1.31
CA ASP A 66 6.25 14.12 -1.77
C ASP A 66 4.79 13.71 -1.54
N ILE A 67 4.45 12.45 -1.80
CA ILE A 67 3.12 11.90 -1.50
C ILE A 67 2.82 12.00 -0.01
N ALA A 68 3.75 11.66 0.87
CA ALA A 68 3.58 11.79 2.32
C ALA A 68 3.33 13.26 2.75
N LEU A 69 4.10 14.21 2.18
CA LEU A 69 3.91 15.64 2.43
C LEU A 69 2.55 16.13 1.92
N GLU A 70 2.12 15.71 0.74
CA GLU A 70 0.83 16.05 0.17
C GLU A 70 -0.32 15.50 1.02
N HIS A 71 -0.20 14.27 1.51
CA HIS A 71 -1.14 13.69 2.48
C HIS A 71 -1.23 14.52 3.76
N MET A 72 -0.10 15.00 4.26
CA MET A 72 -0.08 15.89 5.42
C MET A 72 -0.79 17.22 5.13
N LYS A 73 -0.53 17.84 3.97
CA LYS A 73 -1.13 19.12 3.56
C LYS A 73 -2.63 19.05 3.30
N LYS A 74 -3.10 17.99 2.63
CA LYS A 74 -4.49 17.90 2.16
C LYS A 74 -5.40 17.17 3.13
N TYR A 75 -4.86 16.16 3.82
CA TYR A 75 -5.65 15.20 4.59
C TYR A 75 -5.15 15.08 6.04
N TYR A 76 -4.32 16.03 6.49
CA TYR A 76 -3.84 16.11 7.87
C TYR A 76 -3.19 14.80 8.34
N GLY A 77 -2.39 14.18 7.47
CA GLY A 77 -1.63 12.98 7.78
C GLY A 77 -2.37 11.66 7.49
N MET A 78 -3.62 11.73 7.05
CA MET A 78 -4.36 10.58 6.51
C MET A 78 -4.08 10.39 5.02
N SER A 79 -4.36 9.20 4.49
CA SER A 79 -4.41 8.99 3.04
C SER A 79 -5.61 9.73 2.43
N GLY A 80 -5.51 10.08 1.14
CA GLY A 80 -6.65 10.63 0.40
C GLY A 80 -7.87 9.69 0.36
N PRO A 81 -9.04 10.19 -0.07
CA PRO A 81 -10.29 9.42 -0.10
C PRO A 81 -10.22 8.15 -0.95
N ASP A 82 -9.41 8.14 -2.00
CA ASP A 82 -9.18 6.96 -2.83
C ASP A 82 -8.12 6.00 -2.24
N GLY A 83 -7.34 6.47 -1.25
CA GLY A 83 -6.34 5.68 -0.52
C GLY A 83 -5.18 5.13 -1.36
N ASN A 84 -5.12 5.45 -2.66
CA ASN A 84 -4.38 4.66 -3.63
C ASN A 84 -3.23 5.41 -4.32
N ASP A 85 -2.91 6.64 -3.93
CA ASP A 85 -1.84 7.43 -4.57
C ASP A 85 -0.48 6.73 -4.50
N LEU A 86 -0.10 6.26 -3.30
CA LEU A 86 1.13 5.50 -3.10
C LEU A 86 1.11 4.16 -3.86
N GLY A 87 0.01 3.43 -3.80
CA GLY A 87 -0.15 2.14 -4.48
C GLY A 87 -0.06 2.27 -6.01
N ASN A 88 -0.73 3.28 -6.59
CA ASN A 88 -0.68 3.59 -8.00
C ASN A 88 0.72 4.01 -8.46
N PHE A 89 1.42 4.80 -7.65
CA PHE A 89 2.81 5.18 -7.92
C PHE A 89 3.72 3.94 -7.95
N ILE A 90 3.68 3.11 -6.91
CA ILE A 90 4.48 1.88 -6.80
C ILE A 90 4.18 0.93 -7.97
N LYS A 91 2.90 0.73 -8.32
CA LYS A 91 2.50 -0.10 -9.46
C LYS A 91 3.06 0.42 -10.78
N SER A 92 3.12 1.74 -10.94
CA SER A 92 3.72 2.36 -12.12
C SER A 92 5.25 2.20 -12.14
N TYR A 93 5.89 2.26 -10.97
CA TYR A 93 7.33 2.08 -10.81
C TYR A 93 7.81 0.68 -11.21
N TYR A 94 7.01 -0.37 -11.00
CA TYR A 94 7.37 -1.74 -11.38
C TYR A 94 7.74 -1.93 -12.86
N LYS A 95 7.25 -1.06 -13.75
CA LYS A 95 7.62 -1.08 -15.19
C LYS A 95 9.09 -0.77 -15.43
N GLN A 96 9.77 -0.17 -14.45
CA GLN A 96 11.17 0.24 -14.49
C GLN A 96 12.07 -0.72 -13.69
N VAL A 97 11.50 -1.76 -13.08
CA VAL A 97 12.18 -2.67 -12.15
C VAL A 97 12.14 -4.12 -12.68
N PRO A 98 13.27 -4.86 -12.64
CA PRO A 98 13.29 -6.29 -12.95
C PRO A 98 12.26 -7.06 -12.10
N VAL A 99 11.61 -8.06 -12.68
CA VAL A 99 10.54 -8.82 -12.02
C VAL A 99 10.96 -9.36 -10.65
N SER A 100 12.20 -9.89 -10.54
CA SER A 100 12.76 -10.42 -9.28
C SER A 100 12.83 -9.40 -8.14
N ASP A 101 12.87 -8.11 -8.48
CA ASP A 101 13.16 -7.04 -7.52
C ASP A 101 11.90 -6.23 -7.18
N ARG A 102 10.80 -6.40 -7.93
CA ARG A 102 9.58 -5.59 -7.78
C ARG A 102 8.99 -5.64 -6.37
N ALA A 103 8.92 -6.83 -5.76
CA ALA A 103 8.40 -7.00 -4.41
C ALA A 103 9.23 -6.21 -3.38
N ASN A 104 10.57 -6.30 -3.46
CA ASN A 104 11.48 -5.57 -2.58
C ASN A 104 11.51 -4.06 -2.89
N ALA A 105 11.36 -3.65 -4.16
CA ALA A 105 11.25 -2.25 -4.55
C ALA A 105 9.99 -1.61 -3.98
N GLY A 106 8.84 -2.28 -4.12
CA GLY A 106 7.56 -1.83 -3.56
C GLY A 106 7.62 -1.74 -2.03
N TRP A 107 8.21 -2.74 -1.38
CA TRP A 107 8.46 -2.72 0.06
C TRP A 107 9.33 -1.53 0.48
N THR A 108 10.44 -1.30 -0.21
CA THR A 108 11.37 -0.19 0.08
C THR A 108 10.67 1.16 -0.03
N LEU A 109 9.97 1.41 -1.13
CA LEU A 109 9.23 2.66 -1.36
C LEU A 109 8.14 2.88 -0.31
N ASN A 110 7.45 1.81 0.11
CA ASN A 110 6.47 1.89 1.18
C ASN A 110 7.10 2.23 2.54
N GLN A 111 8.26 1.65 2.89
CA GLN A 111 8.96 2.02 4.13
C GLN A 111 9.42 3.49 4.09
N MET A 112 10.00 3.95 2.97
CA MET A 112 10.40 5.35 2.81
C MET A 112 9.22 6.33 2.97
N HIS A 113 8.06 6.02 2.41
CA HIS A 113 6.84 6.81 2.63
C HIS A 113 6.44 6.85 4.10
N ARG A 114 6.44 5.68 4.77
CA ARG A 114 6.07 5.58 6.20
C ARG A 114 7.01 6.37 7.09
N ASP A 115 8.31 6.26 6.86
CA ASP A 115 9.32 6.99 7.62
C ASP A 115 9.15 8.50 7.47
N GLU A 116 8.89 8.98 6.25
CA GLU A 116 8.62 10.40 6.02
C GLU A 116 7.30 10.85 6.67
N ALA A 117 6.25 10.03 6.62
CA ALA A 117 4.99 10.33 7.30
C ALA A 117 5.21 10.45 8.83
N TYR A 118 5.99 9.57 9.44
CA TYR A 118 6.32 9.67 10.87
C TYR A 118 7.12 10.94 11.20
N ARG A 119 8.11 11.31 10.37
CA ARG A 119 8.85 12.57 10.53
C ARG A 119 7.93 13.79 10.48
N LEU A 120 6.98 13.80 9.54
CA LEU A 120 5.96 14.84 9.42
C LEU A 120 5.04 14.86 10.65
N TYR A 121 4.62 13.70 11.16
CA TYR A 121 3.81 13.62 12.38
C TYR A 121 4.53 14.23 13.58
N ASP A 122 5.80 13.88 13.77
CA ASP A 122 6.60 14.40 14.87
C ASP A 122 6.85 15.91 14.73
N PHE A 123 7.09 16.37 13.50
CA PHE A 123 7.19 17.79 13.20
C PHE A 123 5.90 18.54 13.56
N VAL A 124 4.73 18.05 13.13
CA VAL A 124 3.45 18.70 13.46
C VAL A 124 3.21 18.70 14.98
N ARG A 125 3.48 17.59 15.67
CA ARG A 125 3.36 17.54 17.15
C ARG A 125 4.29 18.51 17.88
N SER A 126 5.46 18.80 17.30
CA SER A 126 6.41 19.78 17.86
C SER A 126 5.88 21.22 17.79
N ARG A 127 5.01 21.53 16.83
CA ARG A 127 4.40 22.85 16.61
C ARG A 127 2.98 22.94 17.19
N VAL A 128 2.26 21.83 17.21
CA VAL A 128 0.87 21.70 17.66
C VAL A 128 0.81 20.57 18.70
N PRO A 129 1.15 20.85 19.98
CA PRO A 129 1.12 19.85 21.03
C PRO A 129 -0.27 19.22 21.19
N GLY A 130 -0.32 17.89 21.28
CA GLY A 130 -1.57 17.14 21.41
C GLY A 130 -2.32 16.92 20.09
N TRP A 131 -1.71 17.25 18.94
CA TRP A 131 -2.27 16.90 17.63
C TRP A 131 -2.30 15.38 17.40
N GLU A 132 -3.45 14.90 16.95
CA GLU A 132 -3.67 13.52 16.52
C GLU A 132 -3.80 13.41 14.99
N ILE A 133 -3.45 12.25 14.44
CA ILE A 133 -3.48 12.01 12.99
C ILE A 133 -4.90 12.22 12.44
N GLY A 134 -5.04 13.01 11.37
CA GLY A 134 -6.32 13.38 10.77
C GLY A 134 -6.99 14.61 11.40
N GLN A 135 -6.51 15.09 12.54
CA GLN A 135 -7.00 16.33 13.15
C GLN A 135 -6.54 17.53 12.32
N LYS A 136 -7.46 18.47 12.05
CA LYS A 136 -7.13 19.69 11.31
C LYS A 136 -6.12 20.55 12.07
N PHE A 137 -5.17 21.13 11.34
CA PHE A 137 -4.21 22.11 11.84
C PHE A 137 -3.89 23.13 10.74
N ASP A 138 -3.21 24.22 11.09
CA ASP A 138 -2.70 25.19 10.11
C ASP A 138 -1.53 24.58 9.33
N THR A 139 -1.77 24.21 8.07
CA THR A 139 -0.77 23.51 7.25
C THR A 139 0.36 24.39 6.76
N SER A 140 0.28 25.72 6.94
CA SER A 140 1.38 26.64 6.62
C SER A 140 2.64 26.36 7.46
N ILE A 141 2.50 25.73 8.64
CA ILE A 141 3.65 25.30 9.44
C ILE A 141 4.57 24.33 8.69
N LEU A 142 4.05 23.63 7.67
CA LEU A 142 4.83 22.69 6.86
C LEU A 142 5.76 23.40 5.88
N ASP A 143 5.64 24.71 5.67
CA ASP A 143 6.58 25.47 4.84
C ASP A 143 7.96 25.61 5.53
N GLU A 144 7.99 25.49 6.86
CA GLU A 144 9.23 25.41 7.65
C GLU A 144 9.83 24.00 7.70
N TYR A 145 9.10 22.98 7.23
CA TYR A 145 9.56 21.60 7.27
C TYR A 145 10.73 21.40 6.30
N GLN A 146 11.93 21.28 6.86
CA GLN A 146 13.11 20.87 6.11
C GLN A 146 13.09 19.35 5.99
N ARG A 147 12.85 18.86 4.77
CA ARG A 147 13.00 17.43 4.45
C ARG A 147 14.40 17.00 4.87
N GLY A 148 14.47 16.05 5.79
CA GLY A 148 15.70 15.68 6.49
C GLY A 148 16.90 15.65 5.53
N VAL A 149 17.82 16.57 5.76
CA VAL A 149 19.24 16.34 5.48
C VAL A 149 19.55 15.04 6.20
N ASP A 150 20.03 14.01 5.48
CA ASP A 150 20.52 12.79 6.11
C ASP A 150 21.64 13.18 7.07
N VAL A 151 21.32 13.36 8.35
CA VAL A 151 22.33 13.42 9.41
C VAL A 151 22.82 12.00 9.56
N THR A 152 23.79 11.66 8.72
CA THR A 152 24.66 10.51 8.90
C THR A 152 25.30 10.67 10.28
N ALA A 153 24.97 9.76 11.19
CA ALA A 153 25.68 9.54 12.44
C ALA A 153 26.83 8.55 12.20
#